data_AF-A0A482VA05-F1
#
_entry.id   AF-A0A482VA05-F1
#
_cell.length_a   1.000
_cell.length_b   1.000
_cell.length_c   1.000
_cell.angle_alpha   90.00
_cell.angle_beta   90.00
_cell.angle_gamma   90.00
#
_symmetry.space_group_name_H-M   'P 1'
#
loop_
_entity.id
_entity.type
_entity.pdbx_description
1 polymer ?
#
loop_
_entity_poly.entity_id
_entity_poly.type
_entity_poly.pdbx_seq_one_letter_code
_entity_poly.pdbx_strand_id
1 'polypeptide(L)'
;RNGWLNFILVVFAFGGWVTTPFFRTKDAYQLPVQVWLPFNATSDAKTFFLTYSCVAAGVGNGAFVSSVMDPLIAGLTCQATGQLLVLKDNLQYLNEYADEEISRSVRSNISEEKKLLKAKIMYQMIKRCIKHHNTIIEYIERYEDTYSIPVFTQFMASILVICNACLQLSMSNTLTDAIYMGQWYEYDINSKKALIVLMERSKKPMIVTAGKILDLSLVTFI
;
A
#
# COMPACT_ATOMS: atom_id res chain seq x y z
N ARG A 1 -11.12 -11.20 4.27
CA ARG A 1 -10.58 -12.50 3.77
C ARG A 1 -9.16 -12.39 3.19
N ASN A 2 -8.67 -11.21 2.79
CA ASN A 2 -7.36 -11.07 2.11
C ASN A 2 -6.18 -10.67 3.03
N GLY A 3 -6.42 -10.37 4.32
CA GLY A 3 -5.38 -9.93 5.24
C GLY A 3 -4.30 -10.99 5.53
N TRP A 4 -4.69 -12.26 5.61
CA TRP A 4 -3.75 -13.38 5.80
C TRP A 4 -2.77 -13.53 4.63
N LEU A 5 -3.24 -13.37 3.40
CA LEU A 5 -2.39 -13.40 2.20
C LEU A 5 -1.38 -12.26 2.21
N ASN A 6 -1.80 -11.04 2.54
CA ASN A 6 -0.90 -9.89 2.64
C ASN A 6 0.17 -10.12 3.72
N PHE A 7 -0.24 -10.57 4.91
CA PHE A 7 0.68 -10.90 6.00
C PHE A 7 1.72 -11.95 5.59
N ILE A 8 1.28 -13.04 4.95
CA ILE A 8 2.17 -14.10 4.47
C ILE A 8 3.19 -13.53 3.46
N LEU A 9 2.74 -12.73 2.49
CA LEU A 9 3.63 -12.12 1.50
C LEU A 9 4.68 -11.21 2.13
N VAL A 10 4.30 -10.39 3.13
CA VAL A 10 5.22 -9.50 3.85
C VAL A 10 6.25 -10.30 4.63
N VAL A 11 5.84 -11.36 5.33
CA VAL A 11 6.76 -12.23 6.08
C VAL A 11 7.76 -12.91 5.14
N PHE A 12 7.31 -13.43 4.00
CA PHE A 12 8.20 -14.02 3.00
C PHE A 12 9.16 -13.01 2.38
N ALA A 13 8.67 -11.82 2.01
CA ALA A 13 9.50 -10.75 1.44
C ALA A 13 10.56 -10.27 2.45
N PHE A 14 10.17 -10.07 3.71
CA PHE A 14 11.09 -9.67 4.78
C PHE A 14 12.12 -10.76 5.08
N GLY A 15 11.70 -12.03 5.19
CA GLY A 15 12.61 -13.16 5.38
C GLY A 15 13.61 -13.32 4.23
N GLY A 16 13.15 -13.13 2.99
CA GLY A 16 14.02 -13.07 1.81
C GLY A 16 15.03 -11.94 1.91
N TRP A 17 14.57 -10.72 2.20
CA TRP A 17 15.42 -9.53 2.31
C TRP A 17 16.50 -9.67 3.39
N VAL A 18 16.15 -10.15 4.58
CA VAL A 18 17.09 -10.43 5.69
C VAL A 18 18.13 -11.48 5.27
N THR A 19 17.72 -12.53 4.57
CA THR A 19 18.65 -13.62 4.23
C THR A 19 19.56 -13.31 3.03
N THR A 20 19.17 -12.41 2.13
CA THR A 20 19.95 -12.01 0.93
C THR A 20 21.46 -11.78 1.16
N PRO A 21 21.91 -10.96 2.14
CA PRO A 21 23.33 -10.71 2.37
C PRO A 21 24.14 -11.98 2.71
N PHE A 22 23.53 -12.98 3.34
CA PHE A 22 24.22 -14.23 3.68
C PHE A 22 24.47 -15.13 2.47
N PHE A 23 23.65 -15.02 1.42
CA PHE A 23 23.83 -15.79 0.18
C PHE A 23 24.76 -15.10 -0.82
N ARG A 24 24.91 -13.78 -0.74
CA ARG A 24 25.64 -12.98 -1.75
C ARG A 24 27.13 -12.83 -1.46
N THR A 25 27.58 -12.99 -0.21
CA THR A 25 28.97 -12.70 0.18
C THR A 25 29.54 -13.85 1.01
N LYS A 26 30.51 -14.59 0.47
CA LYS A 26 31.14 -15.72 1.19
C LYS A 26 32.16 -15.28 2.25
N ASP A 27 32.69 -14.06 2.18
CA ASP A 27 33.91 -13.69 2.93
C ASP A 27 33.89 -12.33 3.67
N ALA A 28 32.74 -11.64 3.80
CA ALA A 28 32.70 -10.35 4.55
C ALA A 28 31.37 -10.09 5.29
N TYR A 29 31.46 -9.67 6.55
CA TYR A 29 30.34 -9.16 7.36
C TYR A 29 29.74 -7.90 6.71
N GLN A 30 28.57 -8.03 6.08
CA GLN A 30 27.84 -6.91 5.48
C GLN A 30 26.44 -6.80 6.08
N LEU A 31 26.04 -5.56 6.38
CA LEU A 31 24.68 -5.24 6.84
C LEU A 31 23.68 -5.34 5.68
N PRO A 32 22.39 -5.63 5.95
CA PRO A 32 21.36 -5.81 4.90
C PRO A 32 21.00 -4.49 4.22
N VAL A 33 21.31 -3.36 4.87
CA VAL A 33 21.19 -2.02 4.32
C VAL A 33 22.49 -1.27 4.58
N GLN A 34 22.89 -0.40 3.65
CA GLN A 34 24.00 0.52 3.87
C GLN A 34 23.54 1.61 4.84
N VAL A 35 24.00 1.53 6.09
CA VAL A 35 23.70 2.50 7.15
C VAL A 35 25.00 3.05 7.72
N TRP A 36 25.04 4.36 7.91
CA TRP A 36 26.17 4.99 8.61
C TRP A 36 26.03 4.77 10.11
N LEU A 37 27.09 4.25 10.73
CA LEU A 37 27.14 3.98 12.16
C LEU A 37 28.35 4.70 12.76
N PRO A 38 28.23 5.28 13.97
CA PRO A 38 29.34 5.96 14.64
C PRO A 38 30.43 5.01 15.15
N PHE A 39 30.21 3.69 15.04
CA PHE A 39 31.15 2.64 15.42
C PHE A 39 31.24 1.57 14.32
N ASN A 40 32.34 0.82 14.32
CA ASN A 40 32.57 -0.21 13.31
C ASN A 40 31.83 -1.50 13.68
N ALA A 41 30.63 -1.69 13.12
CA ALA A 41 29.78 -2.85 13.38
C ALA A 41 30.35 -4.19 12.90
N THR A 42 31.39 -4.20 12.05
CA THR A 42 32.02 -5.42 11.53
C THR A 42 33.27 -5.84 12.31
N SER A 43 33.62 -5.11 13.38
CA SER A 43 34.84 -5.37 14.17
C SER A 43 34.75 -6.56 15.12
N ASP A 44 33.56 -6.85 15.67
CA ASP A 44 33.34 -7.97 16.58
C ASP A 44 32.03 -8.68 16.25
N ALA A 45 32.01 -10.01 16.40
CA ALA A 45 30.86 -10.84 16.04
C ALA A 45 29.61 -10.49 16.86
N LYS A 46 29.77 -10.22 18.17
CA LYS A 46 28.62 -9.87 19.02
C LYS A 46 28.01 -8.53 18.64
N THR A 47 28.88 -7.53 18.44
CA THR A 47 28.47 -6.19 17.99
C THR A 47 27.80 -6.26 16.62
N PHE A 48 28.30 -7.09 15.71
CA PHE A 48 27.70 -7.31 14.40
C PHE A 48 26.29 -7.87 14.49
N PHE A 49 26.09 -9.01 15.18
CA PHE A 49 24.77 -9.63 15.28
C PHE A 49 23.75 -8.75 15.99
N LEU A 50 24.15 -8.06 17.06
CA LEU A 50 23.26 -7.12 17.76
C LEU A 50 22.82 -5.98 16.84
N THR A 51 23.77 -5.34 16.17
CA THR A 51 23.50 -4.24 15.23
C THR A 51 22.61 -4.72 14.07
N TYR A 52 22.93 -5.89 13.52
CA TYR A 52 22.17 -6.53 12.46
C TYR A 52 20.71 -6.76 12.87
N SER A 53 20.48 -7.35 14.05
CA SER A 53 19.13 -7.59 14.57
C SER A 53 18.36 -6.29 14.81
N CYS A 54 19.00 -5.24 15.34
CA CYS A 54 18.35 -3.94 15.52
C CYS A 54 17.96 -3.30 14.19
N VAL A 55 18.84 -3.33 13.18
CA VAL A 55 18.54 -2.79 11.83
C VAL A 55 17.41 -3.58 11.18
N ALA A 56 17.48 -4.91 11.24
CA ALA A 56 16.43 -5.79 10.70
C ALA A 56 15.08 -5.53 11.40
N ALA A 57 15.07 -5.40 12.74
CA ALA A 57 13.85 -5.11 13.49
C ALA A 57 13.28 -3.72 13.15
N GLY A 58 14.13 -2.70 12.97
CA GLY A 58 13.70 -1.36 12.58
C GLY A 58 13.04 -1.33 11.19
N VAL A 59 13.68 -1.94 10.20
CA VAL A 59 13.14 -2.06 8.84
C VAL A 59 11.87 -2.92 8.83
N GLY A 60 11.89 -4.03 9.57
CA GLY A 60 10.74 -4.92 9.71
C GLY A 60 9.53 -4.21 10.32
N ASN A 61 9.72 -3.44 11.39
CA ASN A 61 8.64 -2.68 12.02
C ASN A 61 7.98 -1.69 11.04
N GLY A 62 8.77 -0.99 10.22
CA GLY A 62 8.24 -0.11 9.18
C GLY A 62 7.38 -0.86 8.16
N ALA A 63 7.85 -2.01 7.68
CA ALA A 63 7.11 -2.86 6.74
C ALA A 63 5.83 -3.45 7.34
N PHE A 64 5.86 -3.85 8.61
CA PHE A 64 4.68 -4.36 9.30
C PHE A 64 3.62 -3.28 9.48
N VAL A 65 4.02 -2.09 9.99
CA VAL A 65 3.07 -0.98 10.18
C VAL A 65 2.41 -0.61 8.86
N SER A 66 3.18 -0.43 7.78
CA SER A 66 2.58 -0.10 6.47
C SER A 66 1.64 -1.21 5.97
N SER A 67 1.99 -2.49 6.14
CA SER A 67 1.15 -3.61 5.72
C SER A 67 -0.17 -3.75 6.48
N VAL A 68 -0.23 -3.28 7.74
CA VAL A 68 -1.44 -3.33 8.59
C VAL A 68 -2.36 -2.13 8.33
N MET A 69 -1.79 -0.98 7.94
CA MET A 69 -2.57 0.23 7.69
C MET A 69 -3.50 0.09 6.48
N ASP A 70 -3.05 -0.51 5.37
CA ASP A 70 -3.89 -0.63 4.17
C ASP A 70 -5.17 -1.45 4.41
N PRO A 71 -5.13 -2.65 5.04
CA PRO A 71 -6.33 -3.39 5.41
C PRO A 71 -7.21 -2.67 6.41
N LEU A 72 -6.63 -1.90 7.33
CA LEU A 72 -7.39 -1.14 8.33
C LEU A 72 -8.22 -0.04 7.66
N ILE A 73 -7.60 0.76 6.80
CA ILE A 73 -8.23 1.81 5.99
C ILE A 73 -9.39 1.22 5.16
N ALA A 74 -9.13 0.13 4.45
CA ALA A 74 -10.15 -0.57 3.67
C ALA A 74 -11.28 -1.14 4.54
N GLY A 75 -10.95 -1.70 5.72
CA GLY A 75 -11.91 -2.25 6.67
C GLY A 75 -12.85 -1.19 7.23
N LEU A 76 -12.31 -0.04 7.65
CA LEU A 76 -13.08 1.09 8.17
C LEU A 76 -13.98 1.73 7.10
N THR A 77 -13.51 1.83 5.86
CA THR A 77 -14.32 2.25 4.70
C THR A 77 -15.46 1.27 4.42
N CYS A 78 -15.16 -0.03 4.50
CA CYS A 78 -16.15 -1.08 4.35
C CYS A 78 -17.20 -1.02 5.46
N GLN A 79 -16.80 -0.73 6.70
CA GLN A 79 -17.72 -0.54 7.82
C GLN A 79 -18.66 0.65 7.60
N ALA A 80 -18.14 1.82 7.17
CA ALA A 80 -18.99 2.96 6.81
C ALA A 80 -20.00 2.59 5.72
N THR A 81 -19.54 1.90 4.67
CA THR A 81 -20.40 1.42 3.58
C THR A 81 -21.48 0.47 4.10
N GLY A 82 -21.13 -0.44 5.02
CA GLY A 82 -22.08 -1.33 5.68
C GLY A 82 -23.17 -0.58 6.45
N GLN A 83 -22.81 0.46 7.22
CA GLN A 83 -23.78 1.28 7.94
C GLN A 83 -24.70 2.07 6.99
N LEU A 84 -24.16 2.58 5.87
CA LEU A 84 -24.97 3.21 4.83
C LEU A 84 -25.95 2.23 4.17
N LEU A 85 -25.54 0.97 3.96
CA LEU A 85 -26.43 -0.06 3.43
C LEU A 85 -27.55 -0.42 4.41
N VAL A 86 -27.25 -0.53 5.70
CA VAL A 86 -28.27 -0.76 6.74
C VAL A 86 -29.25 0.42 6.81
N LEU A 87 -28.74 1.66 6.75
CA LEU A 87 -29.58 2.85 6.71
C LEU A 87 -30.50 2.86 5.47
N LYS A 88 -29.95 2.51 4.30
CA LYS A 88 -30.71 2.38 3.06
C LYS A 88 -31.81 1.33 3.19
N ASP A 89 -31.50 0.15 3.72
CA ASP A 89 -32.46 -0.94 3.92
C ASP A 89 -33.61 -0.51 4.85
N ASN A 90 -33.28 0.10 5.99
CA ASN A 90 -34.26 0.62 6.95
C ASN A 90 -35.21 1.65 6.33
N LEU A 91 -34.73 2.47 5.39
CA LEU A 91 -35.55 3.47 4.69
C LEU A 91 -36.38 2.84 3.57
N GLN A 92 -35.80 1.89 2.82
CA GLN A 92 -36.48 1.23 1.70
C GLN A 92 -37.65 0.36 2.17
N TYR A 93 -37.47 -0.37 3.29
CA TYR A 93 -38.48 -1.24 3.88
C TYR A 93 -39.19 -0.61 5.09
N LEU A 94 -39.12 0.73 5.23
CA LEU A 94 -39.69 1.48 6.36
C LEU A 94 -41.16 1.13 6.62
N ASN A 95 -41.97 1.04 5.56
CA ASN A 95 -43.39 0.74 5.70
C ASN A 95 -43.64 -0.69 6.20
N GLU A 96 -42.86 -1.65 5.73
CA GLU A 96 -42.95 -3.06 6.12
C GLU A 96 -42.54 -3.25 7.59
N TYR A 97 -41.40 -2.68 7.99
CA TYR A 97 -40.97 -2.68 9.39
C TYR A 97 -41.97 -1.97 10.31
N ALA A 98 -42.62 -0.88 9.85
CA ALA A 98 -43.68 -0.23 10.61
C ALA A 98 -44.91 -1.14 10.76
N ASP A 99 -45.31 -1.85 9.70
CA ASP A 99 -46.43 -2.82 9.74
C ASP A 99 -46.14 -4.00 10.70
N GLU A 100 -44.91 -4.51 10.72
CA GLU A 100 -44.49 -5.52 11.69
C GLU A 100 -44.54 -5.02 13.14
N GLU A 101 -44.05 -3.80 13.39
CA GLU A 101 -44.02 -3.21 14.73
C GLU A 101 -45.44 -2.93 15.27
N ILE A 102 -46.36 -2.50 14.41
CA ILE A 102 -47.79 -2.34 14.75
C ILE A 102 -48.41 -3.68 15.11
N SER A 103 -48.13 -4.70 14.29
CA SER A 103 -48.64 -6.06 14.51
C SER A 103 -48.15 -6.65 15.83
N ARG A 104 -46.94 -6.28 16.26
CA ARG A 104 -46.37 -6.64 17.58
C ARG A 104 -46.96 -5.85 18.74
N SER A 105 -47.36 -4.59 18.54
CA SER A 105 -47.78 -3.68 19.62
C SER A 105 -49.29 -3.64 19.87
N VAL A 106 -50.14 -4.04 18.92
CA VAL A 106 -51.60 -3.96 19.03
C VAL A 106 -52.30 -5.27 18.69
N ARG A 107 -53.10 -5.81 19.62
CA ARG A 107 -53.98 -6.97 19.41
C ARG A 107 -55.44 -6.61 19.07
N SER A 108 -55.80 -5.33 19.19
CA SER A 108 -57.13 -4.75 18.91
C SER A 108 -57.36 -4.51 17.40
N ASN A 109 -58.63 -4.53 16.95
CA ASN A 109 -59.04 -4.37 15.55
C ASN A 109 -59.56 -2.97 15.18
N ILE A 110 -59.37 -1.94 16.03
CA ILE A 110 -59.85 -0.58 15.72
C ILE A 110 -58.99 0.05 14.61
N SER A 111 -59.58 0.24 13.43
CA SER A 111 -58.91 0.68 12.20
C SER A 111 -58.27 2.08 12.30
N GLU A 112 -58.93 3.04 12.94
CA GLU A 112 -58.45 4.44 13.00
C GLU A 112 -57.29 4.62 14.00
N GLU A 113 -57.31 3.90 15.12
CA GLU A 113 -56.20 3.92 16.10
C GLU A 113 -54.91 3.34 15.51
N LYS A 114 -55.03 2.28 14.67
CA LYS A 114 -53.90 1.68 13.95
C LYS A 114 -53.24 2.65 12.96
N LYS A 115 -54.02 3.44 12.22
CA LYS A 115 -53.47 4.43 11.26
C LYS A 115 -52.65 5.51 11.96
N LEU A 116 -53.18 6.07 13.06
CA LEU A 116 -52.48 7.10 13.84
C LEU A 116 -51.20 6.53 14.48
N LEU A 117 -51.28 5.32 15.03
CA LEU A 117 -50.12 4.64 15.62
C LEU A 117 -49.04 4.34 14.57
N LYS A 118 -49.43 3.89 13.37
CA LYS A 118 -48.52 3.68 12.23
C LYS A 118 -47.75 4.92 11.86
N ALA A 119 -48.45 6.05 11.71
CA ALA A 119 -47.82 7.33 11.40
C ALA A 119 -46.79 7.73 12.49
N LYS A 120 -47.13 7.51 13.77
CA LYS A 120 -46.22 7.79 14.90
C LYS A 120 -44.99 6.88 14.88
N ILE A 121 -45.14 5.59 14.60
CA ILE A 121 -44.03 4.62 14.51
C ILE A 121 -43.11 4.97 13.34
N MET A 122 -43.68 5.21 12.15
CA MET A 122 -42.90 5.61 10.96
C MET A 122 -42.10 6.89 11.24
N TYR A 123 -42.71 7.89 11.86
CA TYR A 123 -42.00 9.12 12.24
C TYR A 123 -40.82 8.86 13.20
N GLN A 124 -40.99 7.99 14.19
CA GLN A 124 -39.90 7.61 15.11
C GLN A 124 -38.77 6.86 14.40
N MET A 125 -39.11 5.96 13.47
CA MET A 125 -38.13 5.23 12.66
C MET A 125 -37.34 6.15 11.74
N ILE A 126 -38.01 7.11 11.08
CA ILE A 126 -37.34 8.14 10.26
C ILE A 126 -36.41 8.98 11.14
N LYS A 127 -36.86 9.41 12.33
CA LYS A 127 -36.02 10.16 13.27
C LYS A 127 -34.77 9.38 13.68
N ARG A 128 -34.89 8.06 13.89
CA ARG A 128 -33.74 7.17 14.15
C ARG A 128 -32.80 7.10 12.94
N CYS A 129 -33.33 6.98 11.72
CA CYS A 129 -32.55 6.97 10.48
C CYS A 129 -31.76 8.27 10.30
N ILE A 130 -32.38 9.43 10.56
CA ILE A 130 -31.70 10.74 10.50
C ILE A 130 -30.55 10.80 11.52
N LYS A 131 -30.80 10.38 12.76
CA LYS A 131 -29.76 10.35 13.80
C LYS A 131 -28.60 9.43 13.40
N HIS A 132 -28.92 8.24 12.88
CA HIS A 132 -27.93 7.28 12.42
C HIS A 132 -27.09 7.83 11.25
N HIS A 133 -27.73 8.50 10.29
CA HIS A 133 -27.05 9.15 9.18
C HIS A 133 -26.06 10.22 9.64
N ASN A 134 -26.46 11.08 10.58
CA ASN A 134 -25.57 12.09 11.15
C ASN A 134 -24.36 11.45 11.85
N THR A 135 -24.55 10.35 12.58
CA THR A 135 -23.43 9.60 13.17
C THR A 135 -22.50 8.98 12.11
N ILE A 136 -23.02 8.54 10.97
CA ILE A 136 -22.19 8.07 9.85
C ILE A 136 -21.36 9.22 9.28
N ILE A 137 -21.94 10.41 9.11
CA ILE A 137 -21.21 11.59 8.61
C ILE A 137 -20.07 11.93 9.57
N GLU A 138 -20.34 12.03 10.87
CA GLU A 138 -19.30 12.29 11.89
C GLU A 138 -18.20 11.22 11.88
N TYR A 139 -18.53 9.96 11.61
CA TYR A 139 -17.55 8.88 11.48
C TYR A 139 -16.67 9.07 10.24
N ILE A 140 -17.26 9.42 9.09
CA ILE A 140 -16.52 9.64 7.84
C ILE A 140 -15.58 10.85 7.95
N GLU A 141 -16.04 11.95 8.57
CA GLU A 141 -15.21 13.13 8.82
C GLU A 141 -13.98 12.77 9.68
N ARG A 142 -14.18 12.05 10.78
CA ARG A 142 -13.06 11.58 11.63
C ARG A 142 -12.13 10.61 10.90
N TYR A 143 -12.68 9.77 10.05
CA TYR A 143 -11.91 8.85 9.23
C TYR A 143 -11.03 9.61 8.23
N GLU A 144 -11.59 10.60 7.53
CA GLU A 144 -10.87 11.45 6.60
C GLU A 144 -9.73 12.20 7.30
N ASP A 145 -10.01 12.85 8.42
CA ASP A 145 -9.00 13.58 9.20
C ASP A 145 -7.84 12.69 9.66
N THR A 146 -8.14 11.44 10.05
CA THR A 146 -7.14 10.49 10.56
C THR A 146 -6.28 9.90 9.44
N TYR A 147 -6.88 9.57 8.29
CA TYR A 147 -6.23 8.76 7.25
C TYR A 147 -5.82 9.56 6.00
N SER A 148 -6.24 10.82 5.86
CA SER A 148 -5.89 11.68 4.72
C SER A 148 -4.37 11.81 4.52
N ILE A 149 -3.63 12.15 5.58
CA ILE A 149 -2.17 12.30 5.52
C ILE A 149 -1.46 10.97 5.22
N PRO A 150 -1.72 9.86 5.97
CA PRO A 150 -1.13 8.56 5.66
C PRO A 150 -1.33 8.13 4.21
N VAL A 151 -2.57 8.24 3.69
CA VAL A 151 -2.90 7.86 2.30
C VAL A 151 -2.12 8.71 1.30
N PHE A 152 -2.05 10.02 1.51
CA PHE A 152 -1.27 10.92 0.66
C PHE A 152 0.22 10.54 0.65
N THR A 153 0.80 10.33 1.84
CA THR A 153 2.22 9.97 1.96
C THR A 153 2.53 8.62 1.31
N GLN A 154 1.63 7.64 1.39
CA GLN A 154 1.77 6.33 0.76
C GLN A 154 1.80 6.43 -0.76
N PHE A 155 0.90 7.22 -1.35
CA PHE A 155 0.90 7.46 -2.80
C PHE A 155 2.16 8.19 -3.26
N MET A 156 2.55 9.25 -2.55
CA MET A 156 3.78 10.00 -2.86
C MET A 156 5.02 9.11 -2.78
N ALA A 157 5.17 8.33 -1.69
CA ALA A 157 6.30 7.41 -1.52
C ALA A 157 6.33 6.36 -2.64
N SER A 158 5.18 5.79 -3.01
CA SER A 158 5.08 4.80 -4.09
C SER A 158 5.54 5.38 -5.44
N ILE A 159 5.11 6.60 -5.76
CA ILE A 159 5.53 7.31 -6.97
C ILE A 159 7.05 7.52 -6.94
N LEU A 160 7.60 8.07 -5.85
CA LEU A 160 9.03 8.32 -5.72
C LEU A 160 9.87 7.03 -5.84
N VAL A 161 9.42 5.92 -5.25
CA VAL A 161 10.10 4.62 -5.37
C VAL A 161 10.11 4.14 -6.81
N ILE A 162 8.98 4.20 -7.51
CA ILE A 162 8.88 3.79 -8.92
C ILE A 162 9.75 4.70 -9.79
N CYS A 163 9.69 6.01 -9.60
CA CYS A 163 10.49 6.98 -10.33
C CYS A 163 11.99 6.75 -10.11
N ASN A 164 12.43 6.53 -8.87
CA ASN A 164 13.83 6.26 -8.57
C ASN A 164 14.30 4.92 -9.17
N ALA A 165 13.47 3.89 -9.13
CA ALA A 165 13.77 2.61 -9.78
C ALA A 165 13.92 2.78 -11.31
N CYS A 166 13.03 3.54 -11.95
CA CYS A 166 13.11 3.84 -13.38
C CYS A 166 14.34 4.69 -13.72
N LEU A 167 14.68 5.66 -12.86
CA LEU A 167 15.90 6.48 -13.02
C LEU A 167 17.16 5.63 -12.90
N GLN A 168 17.25 4.73 -11.91
CA GLN A 168 18.39 3.81 -11.78
C GLN A 168 18.56 2.94 -13.02
N LEU A 169 17.46 2.45 -13.60
CA LEU A 169 17.50 1.70 -14.85
C LEU A 169 17.99 2.58 -16.02
N SER A 170 17.47 3.80 -16.16
CA SER A 170 17.87 4.72 -17.22
C SER A 170 19.32 5.22 -17.10
N MET A 171 19.84 5.36 -15.88
CA MET A 171 21.20 5.85 -15.62
C MET A 171 22.27 4.76 -15.69
N SER A 172 21.90 3.51 -16.00
CA SER A 172 22.82 2.38 -16.15
C SER A 172 23.67 2.43 -17.45
N ASN A 173 24.18 3.62 -17.80
CA ASN A 173 25.21 3.83 -18.82
C ASN A 173 26.57 3.18 -18.48
N THR A 174 26.62 2.44 -17.36
CA THR A 174 27.75 1.65 -16.87
C THR A 174 28.35 0.75 -17.94
N LEU A 175 27.57 0.31 -18.94
CA LEU A 175 28.09 -0.55 -20.01
C LEU A 175 29.05 0.22 -20.93
N THR A 176 28.69 1.42 -21.37
CA THR A 176 29.52 2.23 -22.26
C THR A 176 30.77 2.69 -21.52
N ASP A 177 30.63 3.13 -20.27
CA ASP A 177 31.76 3.53 -19.42
C ASP A 177 32.71 2.36 -19.12
N ALA A 178 32.18 1.16 -18.85
CA ALA A 178 32.99 -0.04 -18.64
C ALA A 178 33.77 -0.46 -19.89
N ILE A 179 33.18 -0.32 -21.09
CA ILE A 179 33.88 -0.61 -22.35
C ILE A 179 34.98 0.43 -22.60
N TYR A 180 34.73 1.72 -22.32
CA TYR A 180 35.75 2.78 -22.44
C TYR A 180 36.92 2.59 -21.48
N MET A 181 36.66 2.16 -20.24
CA MET A 181 37.69 1.88 -19.23
C MET A 181 38.45 0.56 -19.50
N GLY A 182 37.96 -0.29 -20.40
CA GLY A 182 38.61 -1.54 -20.79
C GLY A 182 39.76 -1.33 -21.78
N GLN A 183 40.62 -2.34 -21.91
CA GLN A 183 41.74 -2.34 -22.87
C GLN A 183 41.28 -2.69 -24.30
N TRP A 184 40.16 -2.11 -24.75
CA TRP A 184 39.52 -2.41 -26.04
C TRP A 184 40.44 -2.13 -27.25
N TYR A 185 41.45 -1.28 -27.06
CA TYR A 185 42.45 -0.95 -28.08
C TYR A 185 43.40 -2.12 -28.39
N GLU A 186 43.52 -3.12 -27.51
CA GLU A 186 44.35 -4.32 -27.74
C GLU A 186 43.61 -5.45 -28.48
N TYR A 187 42.29 -5.34 -28.62
CA TYR A 187 41.47 -6.41 -29.20
C TYR A 187 41.57 -6.48 -30.73
N ASP A 188 41.17 -7.63 -31.30
CA ASP A 188 41.10 -7.81 -32.75
C ASP A 188 40.03 -6.92 -33.40
N ILE A 189 40.13 -6.73 -34.71
CA ILE A 189 39.25 -5.83 -35.47
C ILE A 189 37.78 -6.26 -35.40
N ASN A 190 37.48 -7.56 -35.32
CA ASN A 190 36.10 -8.03 -35.24
C ASN A 190 35.50 -7.73 -33.86
N SER A 191 36.26 -7.93 -32.80
CA SER A 191 35.86 -7.58 -31.43
C SER A 191 35.66 -6.06 -31.24
N LYS A 192 36.55 -5.23 -31.81
CA LYS A 192 36.40 -3.76 -31.81
C LYS A 192 35.11 -3.31 -32.50
N LYS A 193 34.81 -3.87 -33.67
CA LYS A 193 33.56 -3.57 -34.40
C LYS A 193 32.33 -3.99 -33.59
N ALA A 194 32.37 -5.15 -32.94
CA ALA A 194 31.26 -5.62 -32.09
C ALA A 194 31.04 -4.70 -30.89
N LEU A 195 32.11 -4.21 -30.24
CA LEU A 195 32.01 -3.25 -29.13
C LEU A 195 31.41 -1.91 -29.56
N ILE A 196 31.77 -1.39 -30.73
CA ILE A 196 31.17 -0.15 -31.26
C ILE A 196 29.67 -0.33 -31.51
N VAL A 197 29.25 -1.46 -32.09
CA VAL A 197 27.82 -1.77 -32.28
C VAL A 197 27.10 -1.86 -30.93
N LEU A 198 27.72 -2.48 -29.93
CA LEU A 198 27.15 -2.57 -28.58
C LEU A 198 27.02 -1.19 -27.92
N MET A 199 28.03 -0.33 -28.04
CA MET A 199 28.01 1.07 -27.57
C MET A 199 26.94 1.91 -28.26
N GLU A 200 26.71 1.72 -29.56
CA GLU A 200 25.63 2.44 -30.26
C GLU A 200 24.24 1.93 -29.86
N ARG A 201 24.11 0.63 -29.57
CA ARG A 201 22.86 0.06 -29.08
C ARG A 201 22.55 0.47 -27.65
N SER A 202 23.56 0.67 -26.81
CA SER A 202 23.38 1.12 -25.42
C SER A 202 23.02 2.59 -25.29
N LYS A 203 23.20 3.41 -26.33
CA LYS A 203 22.68 4.80 -26.37
C LYS A 203 21.15 4.87 -26.42
N LYS A 204 20.46 3.77 -26.73
CA LYS A 204 19.00 3.73 -26.65
C LYS A 204 18.59 3.68 -25.17
N PRO A 205 17.87 4.68 -24.64
CA PRO A 205 17.51 4.72 -23.23
C PRO A 205 16.67 3.48 -22.88
N MET A 206 16.99 2.83 -21.76
CA MET A 206 16.14 1.79 -21.19
C MET A 206 14.90 2.43 -20.56
N ILE A 207 13.92 2.74 -21.39
CA ILE A 207 12.62 3.29 -20.97
C ILE A 207 11.75 2.14 -20.48
N VAL A 208 11.29 2.23 -19.24
CA VAL A 208 10.29 1.31 -18.69
C VAL A 208 8.91 1.88 -19.01
N THR A 209 7.98 1.03 -19.47
CA THR A 209 6.62 1.45 -19.79
C THR A 209 5.60 0.74 -18.90
N ALA A 210 4.65 1.47 -18.33
CA ALA A 210 3.49 0.89 -17.67
C ALA A 210 2.52 0.37 -18.75
N GLY A 211 2.35 -0.96 -18.78
CA GLY A 211 1.42 -1.62 -19.69
C GLY A 211 1.71 -1.39 -21.19
N LYS A 212 2.92 -0.94 -21.57
CA LYS A 212 3.27 -0.47 -22.93
C LYS A 212 2.49 0.75 -23.43
N ILE A 213 1.80 1.45 -22.54
CA ILE A 213 0.95 2.60 -22.88
C ILE A 213 1.59 3.90 -22.38
N LEU A 214 2.26 3.86 -21.23
CA LEU A 214 2.81 5.04 -20.57
C LEU A 214 4.29 4.86 -20.26
N ASP A 215 5.13 5.74 -20.78
CA ASP A 215 6.56 5.79 -20.46
C ASP A 215 6.75 6.29 -19.02
N LEU A 216 7.36 5.46 -18.18
CA LEU A 216 7.65 5.77 -16.78
C LEU A 216 8.97 6.52 -16.72
N SER A 217 8.89 7.85 -16.78
CA SER A 217 10.02 8.76 -16.64
C SER A 217 9.71 9.86 -15.63
N LEU A 218 10.74 10.50 -15.05
CA LEU A 218 10.57 11.64 -14.14
C LEU A 218 9.74 12.77 -14.79
N VAL A 219 9.85 12.95 -16.11
CA VAL A 219 9.15 13.96 -16.89
C VAL A 219 7.64 13.65 -17.03
N THR A 220 7.24 12.38 -16.95
CA THR A 220 5.84 11.97 -17.08
C THR A 220 5.05 12.14 -15.77
N PHE A 221 5.75 12.22 -14.62
CA PHE A 221 5.14 12.26 -13.28
C PHE A 221 5.24 13.61 -12.57
N ILE A 222 5.96 14.59 -13.14
CA ILE A 222 5.99 16.00 -12.72
C ILE A 222 5.00 16.78 -13.60
#